data_AF-A0A0M9ZM45-F1
#
_entry.id   AF-A0A0M9ZM45-F1
#
_cell.length_a   1.000
_cell.length_b   1.000
_cell.length_c   1.000
_cell.angle_alpha   90.00
_cell.angle_beta   90.00
_cell.angle_gamma   90.00
#
_symmetry.space_group_name_H-M   'P 1'
#
loop_
_entity.id
_entity.type
_entity.pdbx_description
1 polymer ?
#
loop_
_entity_poly.entity_id
_entity_poly.type
_entity_poly.pdbx_seq_one_letter_code
_entity_poly.pdbx_strand_id
1 'polypeptide(L)'
;MSTTRTARLLPWSTPDGKPCFLHGDGSGYLSRVADNVESLQLGMASELLDHAADMLADRKTTPDQLRFVLARMSEALRDVHRIAESRGAPMPAPDVHDDSAVQSGEVSA
;
A
#
# COMPACT_ATOMS: atom_id res chain seq x y z
N MET A 1 -13.25 -5.82 23.04
CA MET A 1 -12.29 -4.97 22.32
C MET A 1 -12.88 -4.74 20.95
N SER A 2 -13.37 -3.53 20.67
CA SER A 2 -14.01 -3.23 19.38
C SER A 2 -12.93 -3.10 18.32
N THR A 3 -12.90 -4.06 17.38
CA THR A 3 -11.94 -4.06 16.27
C THR A 3 -12.40 -3.07 15.22
N THR A 4 -11.75 -1.90 15.14
CA THR A 4 -11.99 -0.94 14.06
C THR A 4 -11.61 -1.60 12.73
N ARG A 5 -12.60 -1.84 11.87
CA ARG A 5 -12.40 -2.43 10.54
C ARG A 5 -11.99 -1.31 9.58
N THR A 6 -10.77 -1.37 9.09
CA THR A 6 -10.21 -0.40 8.16
C THR A 6 -9.88 -1.07 6.84
N ALA A 7 -10.14 -0.41 5.72
CA ALA A 7 -9.62 -0.79 4.41
C ALA A 7 -8.24 -0.15 4.17
N ARG A 8 -7.21 -0.97 3.97
CA ARG A 8 -5.85 -0.55 3.57
C ARG A 8 -5.63 -0.85 2.08
N LEU A 9 -5.09 0.11 1.33
CA LEU A 9 -4.61 -0.13 -0.03
C LEU A 9 -3.34 -1.00 0.02
N LEU A 10 -3.29 -2.08 -0.76
CA LEU A 10 -2.13 -2.95 -0.83
C LEU A 10 -1.08 -2.40 -1.82
N PRO A 11 0.22 -2.62 -1.58
CA PRO A 11 1.29 -2.07 -2.40
C PRO A 11 1.41 -2.73 -3.80
N TRP A 12 0.62 -3.77 -4.07
CA TRP A 12 0.47 -4.39 -5.37
C TRP A 12 -0.94 -4.19 -5.94
N SER A 13 -1.06 -4.29 -7.26
CA SER A 13 -2.32 -4.28 -8.00
C SER A 13 -2.71 -5.70 -8.44
N THR A 14 -3.93 -5.87 -8.94
CA THR A 14 -4.29 -7.07 -9.69
C THR A 14 -3.50 -7.15 -11.00
N PRO A 15 -3.46 -8.31 -11.67
CA PRO A 15 -2.86 -8.44 -13.01
C PRO A 15 -3.42 -7.43 -14.02
N ASP A 16 -4.70 -7.05 -13.88
CA ASP A 16 -5.36 -6.04 -14.72
C ASP A 16 -5.04 -4.58 -14.30
N GLY A 17 -4.14 -4.38 -13.33
CA GLY A 17 -3.74 -3.07 -12.85
C GLY A 17 -4.71 -2.40 -11.87
N LYS A 18 -5.74 -3.10 -11.39
CA LYS A 18 -6.72 -2.52 -10.45
C LYS A 18 -6.16 -2.45 -9.03
N PRO A 19 -6.50 -1.40 -8.24
CA PRO A 19 -6.09 -1.33 -6.84
C PRO A 19 -6.70 -2.45 -6.02
N CYS A 20 -5.94 -2.96 -5.04
CA CYS A 20 -6.36 -4.04 -4.15
C CYS A 20 -6.48 -3.50 -2.72
N PHE A 21 -7.57 -3.80 -2.03
CA PHE A 21 -7.81 -3.35 -0.65
C PHE A 21 -7.90 -4.54 0.30
N LEU A 22 -7.27 -4.40 1.47
CA LEU A 22 -7.35 -5.35 2.58
C LEU A 22 -8.22 -4.76 3.68
N HIS A 23 -9.28 -5.47 4.05
CA HIS A 23 -10.12 -5.11 5.19
C HIS A 23 -9.62 -5.81 6.46
N GLY A 24 -9.36 -5.06 7.52
CA GLY A 24 -8.92 -5.61 8.79
C GLY A 24 -8.47 -4.54 9.78
N ASP A 25 -7.85 -4.97 10.87
CA ASP A 25 -7.29 -4.09 11.91
C ASP A 25 -5.83 -3.70 11.66
N GLY A 26 -5.27 -4.10 10.52
CA GLY A 26 -3.88 -3.82 10.15
C GLY A 26 -2.84 -4.71 10.82
N SER A 27 -3.22 -5.72 11.61
CA SER A 27 -2.28 -6.61 12.32
C SER A 27 -2.14 -8.02 11.71
N GLY A 28 -3.05 -8.39 10.79
CA GLY A 28 -3.11 -9.72 10.20
C GLY A 28 -1.92 -10.09 9.29
N TYR A 29 -1.83 -11.38 8.92
CA TYR A 29 -0.78 -11.94 8.06
C TYR A 29 -0.55 -11.13 6.78
N LEU A 30 -1.63 -10.79 6.07
CA LEU A 30 -1.55 -10.01 4.83
C LEU A 30 -1.05 -8.58 5.06
N SER A 31 -1.28 -7.99 6.23
CA SER A 31 -0.73 -6.66 6.57
C SER A 31 0.79 -6.73 6.67
N ARG A 32 1.34 -7.78 7.30
CA ARG A 32 2.79 -8.00 7.37
C ARG A 32 3.40 -8.29 5.99
N VAL A 33 2.68 -9.02 5.14
CA VAL A 33 3.11 -9.24 3.75
C VAL A 33 3.14 -7.90 3.00
N ALA A 34 2.13 -7.05 3.18
CA ALA A 34 2.12 -5.69 2.65
C ALA A 34 3.34 -4.90 3.14
N ASP A 35 3.61 -4.88 4.44
CA ASP A 35 4.76 -4.18 5.01
C ASP A 35 6.10 -4.66 4.43
N ASN A 36 6.27 -5.97 4.24
CA ASN A 36 7.45 -6.54 3.63
C ASN A 36 7.62 -6.10 2.18
N VAL A 37 6.55 -6.13 1.39
CA VAL A 37 6.60 -5.69 -0.02
C VAL A 37 6.89 -4.19 -0.10
N GLU A 38 6.27 -3.37 0.76
CA GLU A 38 6.58 -1.94 0.85
C GLU A 38 8.06 -1.72 1.15
N SER A 39 8.63 -2.44 2.12
CA SER A 39 10.05 -2.34 2.45
C SER A 39 10.96 -2.73 1.28
N LEU A 40 10.60 -3.76 0.52
CA LEU A 40 11.36 -4.18 -0.66
C LEU A 40 11.29 -3.13 -1.77
N GLN A 41 10.11 -2.59 -2.06
CA GLN A 41 9.93 -1.54 -3.07
C GLN A 41 10.69 -0.26 -2.71
N LEU A 42 10.65 0.15 -1.43
CA LEU A 42 11.40 1.31 -0.94
C LEU A 42 12.92 1.09 -1.01
N GLY A 43 13.40 -0.12 -0.68
CA GLY A 43 14.80 -0.48 -0.82
C GLY A 43 15.28 -0.41 -2.27
N MET A 44 14.53 -1.02 -3.20
CA MET A 44 14.84 -0.96 -4.64
C MET A 44 14.80 0.48 -5.18
N ALA A 45 13.87 1.31 -4.71
CA ALA A 45 13.80 2.72 -5.08
C ALA A 45 15.04 3.49 -4.60
N SER A 46 15.52 3.20 -3.37
CA SER A 46 16.76 3.78 -2.85
C SER A 46 17.98 3.39 -3.67
N GLU A 47 18.15 2.11 -3.98
CA GLU A 47 19.25 1.62 -4.83
C GLU A 47 19.22 2.26 -6.22
N LEU A 48 18.03 2.46 -6.78
CA LEU A 48 17.85 3.11 -8.08
C LEU A 48 18.21 4.61 -8.03
N LEU A 49 17.93 5.29 -6.91
CA LEU A 49 18.34 6.68 -6.71
C LEU A 49 19.86 6.82 -6.68
N ASP A 50 20.54 5.94 -5.95
CA ASP A 50 22.01 5.90 -5.90
C ASP A 50 22.60 5.66 -7.29
N HIS A 51 22.06 4.68 -8.02
CA HIS A 51 22.49 4.39 -9.38
C HIS A 51 22.26 5.57 -10.34
N ALA A 52 21.12 6.25 -10.25
CA ALA A 52 20.84 7.42 -11.06
C ALA A 52 21.82 8.57 -10.75
N ALA A 53 22.21 8.76 -9.48
CA ALA A 53 23.19 9.76 -9.09
C ALA A 53 24.58 9.46 -9.70
N ASP A 54 25.03 8.20 -9.66
CA ASP A 54 26.28 7.77 -10.30
C ASP A 54 26.27 8.02 -11.81
N MET A 55 25.16 7.69 -12.48
CA MET A 55 25.01 7.92 -13.92
C MET A 55 25.02 9.40 -14.30
N LEU A 56 24.43 10.26 -13.49
CA LEU A 56 24.44 11.72 -13.71
C LEU A 56 25.83 12.32 -13.51
N ALA A 57 26.67 11.72 -12.66
CA ALA A 57 28.05 12.14 -12.46
C ALA A 57 28.99 11.66 -13.58
N ASP A 58 28.68 10.54 -14.24
CA ASP A 58 29.48 10.00 -15.34
C ASP A 58 29.19 10.68 -16.69
N ARG A 59 30.19 11.38 -17.23
CA ARG A 59 30.12 12.05 -18.55
C ARG A 59 30.04 11.10 -19.74
N LYS A 60 30.27 9.80 -19.53
CA LYS A 60 30.14 8.76 -20.56
C LYS A 60 28.73 8.21 -20.66
N THR A 61 27.85 8.52 -19.70
CA THR A 61 26.46 8.07 -19.72
C THR A 61 25.76 8.57 -20.98
N THR A 62 25.17 7.64 -21.73
CA THR A 62 24.50 7.95 -22.99
C THR A 62 23.06 8.41 -22.76
N PRO A 63 22.48 9.16 -23.72
CA PRO A 63 21.05 9.52 -23.65
C PRO A 63 20.11 8.33 -23.52
N ASP A 64 20.43 7.18 -24.11
CA ASP A 64 19.59 5.98 -24.02
C ASP A 64 19.64 5.34 -22.62
N GLN A 65 20.82 5.34 -21.99
CA GLN A 65 20.97 4.93 -20.60
C GLN A 65 20.17 5.87 -19.67
N LEU A 66 20.20 7.19 -19.92
CA LEU A 66 19.39 8.16 -19.17
C LEU A 66 17.87 7.96 -19.37
N ARG A 67 17.42 7.66 -20.59
CA ARG A 67 16.01 7.33 -20.85
C ARG A 67 15.58 6.07 -20.11
N PHE A 68 16.44 5.05 -20.10
CA PHE A 68 16.20 3.82 -19.37
C PHE A 68 16.07 4.08 -17.86
N VAL A 69 17.04 4.76 -17.24
CA VAL A 69 16.98 5.03 -15.79
C VAL A 69 15.77 5.90 -15.44
N LEU A 70 15.42 6.89 -16.27
CA LEU A 70 14.23 7.72 -16.05
C LEU A 70 12.92 6.91 -16.13
N ALA A 71 12.83 5.93 -17.02
CA ALA A 71 11.69 5.02 -17.10
C ALA A 71 11.58 4.18 -15.82
N ARG A 72 12.70 3.62 -15.34
CA ARG A 72 12.76 2.87 -14.07
C ARG A 72 12.42 3.74 -12.86
N MET A 73 12.89 4.98 -12.82
CA MET A 73 12.57 5.93 -11.76
C MET A 73 11.07 6.27 -11.76
N SER A 74 10.47 6.40 -12.94
CA SER A 74 9.02 6.64 -13.05
C SER A 74 8.20 5.48 -12.51
N GLU A 75 8.64 4.24 -12.70
CA GLU A 75 8.01 3.05 -12.11
C GLU A 75 8.16 3.04 -10.60
N ALA A 76 9.39 3.22 -10.08
CA ALA A 76 9.65 3.25 -8.65
C ALA A 76 8.88 4.38 -7.93
N LEU A 77 8.75 5.56 -8.56
CA LEU A 77 7.98 6.67 -8.00
C LEU A 77 6.47 6.38 -7.92
N ARG A 78 5.91 5.62 -8.87
CA ARG A 78 4.50 5.18 -8.77
C ARG A 78 4.30 4.23 -7.60
N ASP A 79 5.25 3.32 -7.40
CA ASP A 79 5.23 2.40 -6.25
C ASP A 79 5.33 3.18 -4.95
N VAL A 80 6.30 4.09 -4.82
CA VAL A 80 6.47 4.96 -3.63
C VAL A 80 5.21 5.79 -3.35
N HIS A 81 4.60 6.39 -4.39
CA HIS A 81 3.37 7.15 -4.25
C HIS A 81 2.24 6.28 -3.70
N ARG A 82 2.08 5.06 -4.23
CA ARG A 82 1.07 4.12 -3.76
C ARG A 82 1.28 3.71 -2.29
N ILE A 83 2.53 3.52 -1.87
CA ILE A 83 2.87 3.25 -0.47
C ILE A 83 2.48 4.43 0.41
N ALA A 84 2.78 5.66 -0.02
CA ALA A 84 2.39 6.87 0.70
C ALA A 84 0.86 6.99 0.82
N GLU A 85 0.10 6.66 -0.23
CA GLU A 85 -1.37 6.61 -0.18
C GLU A 85 -1.90 5.52 0.76
N SER A 86 -1.30 4.32 0.73
CA SER A 86 -1.60 3.20 1.64
C SER A 86 -1.46 3.59 3.11
N ARG A 87 -0.43 4.39 3.44
CA ARG A 87 -0.11 4.83 4.81
C ARG A 87 -0.81 6.14 5.22
N GLY A 88 -1.13 6.99 4.25
CA GLY A 88 -1.70 8.32 4.46
C GLY A 88 -3.22 8.38 4.38
N ALA A 89 -3.89 7.32 3.89
CA ALA A 89 -5.34 7.27 3.84
C ALA A 89 -5.94 7.30 5.26
N PRO A 90 -6.84 8.25 5.58
CA PRO A 90 -7.59 8.22 6.83
C PRO A 90 -8.30 6.88 6.95
N MET A 91 -8.11 6.18 8.08
CA MET A 91 -8.87 4.96 8.35
C MET A 91 -10.37 5.31 8.28
N PRO A 92 -11.20 4.59 7.49
CA PRO A 92 -12.65 4.72 7.63
C PRO A 92 -13.01 4.43 9.09
N ALA A 93 -13.87 5.27 9.67
CA ALA A 93 -14.35 5.09 11.02
C ALA A 93 -14.90 3.67 11.21
N PRO A 94 -14.77 3.06 12.40
CA PRO A 94 -15.30 1.73 12.65
C PRO A 94 -16.77 1.68 12.24
N ASP A 95 -17.14 0.71 11.40
CA ASP A 95 -18.53 0.33 11.22
C ASP A 95 -19.09 -0.01 12.60
N VAL A 96 -19.85 0.91 13.18
CA VAL A 96 -20.58 0.67 14.42
C VAL A 96 -21.64 -0.36 14.06
N HIS A 97 -21.35 -1.64 14.30
CA HIS A 97 -22.39 -2.66 14.29
C HIS A 97 -23.32 -2.33 15.47
N ASP A 98 -24.47 -1.77 15.13
CA ASP A 98 -25.60 -1.59 16.04
C ASP A 98 -26.16 -2.97 16.37
N ASP A 99 -25.60 -3.59 17.42
CA ASP A 99 -26.15 -4.80 18.02
C ASP A 99 -27.25 -4.37 19.02
N SER A 100 -28.32 -3.79 18.47
CA SER A 100 -29.52 -3.45 19.23
C SER A 100 -30.37 -4.71 19.41
N ALA A 101 -30.35 -5.20 20.65
CA ALA A 101 -31.09 -6.31 21.21
C ALA A 101 -32.55 -6.43 20.71
N VAL A 102 -32.94 -7.63 20.26
CA VAL A 102 -34.34 -8.07 20.31
C VAL A 102 -34.53 -8.92 21.55
N GLN A 103 -34.81 -8.26 22.69
CA GLN A 103 -35.46 -8.91 23.82
C GLN A 103 -36.80 -8.22 24.04
N SER A 104 -37.87 -8.89 23.64
CA SER A 104 -39.20 -8.75 24.22
C SER A 104 -39.89 -10.08 24.02
N GLY A 105 -40.04 -10.79 25.12
CA GLY A 105 -40.85 -12.00 25.17
C GLY A 105 -42.33 -11.66 25.05
N GLU A 106 -43.09 -12.64 24.57
CA GLU A 106 -44.43 -12.86 25.07
C GLU A 106 -44.63 -14.37 25.20
N VAL A 107 -44.68 -14.82 26.46
CA VAL A 107 -45.25 -16.12 26.84
C VAL A 107 -46.74 -15.85 27.05
N SER A 108 -47.59 -16.55 26.32
CA SER A 108 -49.01 -16.67 26.67
C SER A 108 -49.46 -18.11 26.44
N ALA A 109 -50.32 -18.56 27.35
CA ALA A 109 -50.62 -19.93 27.76
C ALA A 109 -51.24 -20.84 26.69
#